data_AF-A0A971IGD6-F1
#
_entry.id   AF-A0A971IGD6-F1
#
_cell.length_a   1.000
_cell.length_b   1.000
_cell.length_c   1.000
_cell.angle_alpha   90.00
_cell.angle_beta   90.00
_cell.angle_gamma   90.00
#
_symmetry.space_group_name_H-M   'P 1'
#
loop_
_entity.id
_entity.type
_entity.pdbx_description
1 polymer ?
#
loop_
_entity_poly.entity_id
_entity_poly.type
_entity_poly.pdbx_seq_one_letter_code
_entity_poly.pdbx_strand_id
1 'polypeptide(L)'
;MTGLVVFLRKEMRETRRTWRLWVLPGFLLFSAVSSPVVTYLTPTLLDRLGAVQQGLSITLPEPTALQSYLEYLGNLNELTLFALVIAYGGIVSGEVRGGTAALTLAKPLARAAFVIGKWLSQALVVVAGAALATLICAVLTRLLFDAGPAARLAPAVSLWVAYALMLLAVLVLLSVELRAPAAASGAGVGAYAALLVLAQFDVTSRVTPAGLPAAGLAVVQGEPAQWVGPLIATVVVGAACLVVAVLRFRRREI
;
A
#
# COMPACT_ATOMS: atom_id res chain seq x y z
N MET A 1 15.43 24.41 1.64
CA MET A 1 14.51 23.99 2.73
C MET A 1 15.33 23.60 3.96
N THR A 2 15.83 24.56 4.73
CA THR A 2 16.55 24.29 5.98
C THR A 2 15.59 23.60 6.96
N GLY A 3 15.98 22.44 7.52
CA GLY A 3 15.21 21.70 8.53
C GLY A 3 14.35 20.52 8.07
N LEU A 4 14.13 20.29 6.77
CA LEU A 4 13.32 19.14 6.29
C LEU A 4 13.93 17.79 6.68
N VAL A 5 15.26 17.64 6.54
CA VAL A 5 15.97 16.41 6.91
C VAL A 5 15.83 16.11 8.40
N VAL A 6 15.92 17.14 9.24
CA VAL A 6 15.75 17.01 10.69
C VAL A 6 14.30 16.61 11.03
N PHE A 7 13.32 17.19 10.34
CA PHE A 7 11.91 16.82 10.47
C PHE A 7 11.66 15.36 10.04
N LEU A 8 12.21 14.93 8.90
CA LEU A 8 12.10 13.54 8.45
C LEU A 8 12.71 12.56 9.46
N ARG A 9 13.87 12.90 10.04
CA ARG A 9 14.48 12.08 11.10
C ARG A 9 13.58 11.99 12.33
N LYS A 10 12.90 13.08 12.70
CA LYS A 10 11.90 13.10 13.76
C LYS A 10 10.71 12.20 13.42
N GLU A 11 10.12 12.35 12.23
CA GLU A 11 8.97 11.54 11.79
C GLU A 11 9.31 10.05 11.74
N MET A 12 10.51 9.69 11.28
CA MET A 12 10.96 8.31 11.26
C MET A 12 11.14 7.73 12.67
N ARG A 13 11.66 8.53 13.61
CA ARG A 13 11.78 8.15 15.02
C ARG A 13 10.41 8.01 15.69
N GLU A 14 9.48 8.90 15.37
CA GLU A 14 8.11 8.82 15.86
C GLU A 14 7.42 7.57 15.31
N THR A 15 7.47 7.38 14.00
CA THR A 15 6.92 6.20 13.33
C THR A 15 7.44 4.93 14.00
N ARG A 16 8.75 4.83 14.25
CA ARG A 16 9.38 3.70 14.96
C ARG A 16 8.87 3.46 16.39
N ARG A 17 8.42 4.51 17.08
CA ARG A 17 7.93 4.45 18.47
C ARG A 17 6.42 4.36 18.58
N THR A 18 5.69 4.49 17.47
CA THR A 18 4.22 4.37 17.41
C THR A 18 3.81 2.98 16.96
N TRP A 19 2.60 2.56 17.33
CA TRP A 19 1.96 1.32 16.85
C TRP A 19 1.94 1.20 15.31
N ARG A 20 1.99 2.33 14.59
CA ARG A 20 2.03 2.40 13.13
C ARG A 20 3.22 1.65 12.50
N LEU A 21 4.38 1.55 13.17
CA LEU A 21 5.51 0.73 12.68
C LEU A 21 5.17 -0.76 12.65
N TRP A 22 4.34 -1.22 13.59
CA TRP A 22 3.99 -2.63 13.68
C TRP A 22 2.91 -3.01 12.68
N VAL A 23 2.07 -2.06 12.30
CA VAL A 23 0.95 -2.33 11.40
C VAL A 23 1.42 -2.46 9.97
N LEU A 24 1.91 -1.39 9.33
CA LEU A 24 2.18 -1.45 7.89
C LEU A 24 3.34 -2.44 7.55
N PRO A 25 4.55 -2.33 8.14
CA PRO A 25 5.58 -3.36 8.01
C PRO A 25 5.13 -4.77 8.43
N GLY A 26 4.27 -4.89 9.45
CA GLY A 26 3.73 -6.18 9.89
C GLY A 26 2.86 -6.82 8.82
N PHE A 27 1.94 -6.08 8.20
CA PHE A 27 1.10 -6.57 7.09
C PHE A 27 1.92 -6.87 5.84
N LEU A 28 2.95 -6.07 5.54
CA LEU A 28 3.88 -6.34 4.44
C LEU A 28 4.65 -7.65 4.66
N LEU A 29 5.20 -7.84 5.86
CA LEU A 29 5.92 -9.06 6.24
C LEU A 29 4.99 -10.27 6.28
N PHE A 30 3.80 -10.10 6.87
CA PHE A 30 2.77 -11.12 6.90
C PHE A 30 2.45 -11.58 5.48
N SER A 31 2.13 -10.66 4.57
CA SER A 31 1.87 -10.97 3.16
C SER A 31 3.04 -11.72 2.52
N ALA A 32 4.28 -11.29 2.77
CA ALA A 32 5.47 -11.92 2.18
C ALA A 32 5.74 -13.34 2.67
N VAL A 33 5.42 -13.65 3.93
CA VAL A 33 5.64 -14.96 4.54
C VAL A 33 4.44 -15.87 4.32
N SER A 34 3.23 -15.34 4.51
CA SER A 34 1.99 -16.11 4.41
C SER A 34 1.79 -16.61 2.99
N SER A 35 2.04 -15.80 1.96
CA SER A 35 1.73 -16.18 0.58
C SER A 35 2.46 -17.45 0.12
N PRO A 36 3.81 -17.56 0.19
CA PRO A 36 4.49 -18.81 -0.18
C PRO A 36 4.10 -20.00 0.71
N VAL A 37 3.97 -19.76 2.02
CA VAL A 37 3.70 -20.82 3.00
C VAL A 37 2.30 -21.39 2.82
N VAL A 38 1.29 -20.53 2.69
CA VAL A 38 -0.11 -20.94 2.47
C VAL A 38 -0.23 -21.63 1.12
N THR A 39 0.35 -21.08 0.04
CA THR A 39 0.33 -21.75 -1.27
C THR A 39 0.93 -23.15 -1.19
N TYR A 40 2.04 -23.33 -0.48
CA TYR A 40 2.71 -24.63 -0.34
C TYR A 40 1.89 -25.63 0.50
N LEU A 41 1.25 -25.16 1.58
CA LEU A 41 0.50 -26.01 2.51
C LEU A 41 -0.93 -26.29 2.04
N THR A 42 -1.49 -25.49 1.14
CA THR A 42 -2.87 -25.62 0.64
C THR A 42 -3.25 -27.05 0.23
N PRO A 43 -2.50 -27.75 -0.64
CA PRO A 43 -2.87 -29.12 -1.03
C PRO A 43 -2.87 -30.07 0.17
N THR A 44 -1.85 -30.01 1.03
CA THR A 44 -1.76 -30.85 2.23
C THR A 44 -2.92 -30.59 3.20
N LEU A 45 -3.33 -29.33 3.38
CA LEU A 45 -4.47 -28.99 4.23
C LEU A 45 -5.78 -29.57 3.69
N LEU A 46 -6.00 -29.49 2.38
CA LEU A 46 -7.19 -30.02 1.73
C LEU A 46 -7.26 -31.55 1.79
N ASP A 47 -6.13 -32.24 1.64
CA ASP A 47 -6.02 -33.69 1.82
C ASP A 47 -6.40 -34.12 3.24
N ARG A 48 -5.91 -33.37 4.25
CA ARG A 48 -6.14 -33.66 5.68
C ARG A 48 -7.56 -33.31 6.14
N LEU A 49 -8.19 -32.32 5.52
CA LEU A 49 -9.57 -31.89 5.81
C LEU A 49 -10.62 -32.77 5.11
N GLY A 50 -10.20 -33.78 4.35
CA GLY A 50 -11.11 -34.77 3.76
C GLY A 50 -11.90 -34.28 2.55
N ALA A 51 -11.50 -33.17 1.92
CA ALA A 51 -12.13 -32.67 0.70
C ALA A 51 -12.12 -33.71 -0.45
N VAL A 52 -11.15 -34.63 -0.42
CA VAL A 52 -10.99 -35.74 -1.38
C VAL A 52 -11.92 -36.94 -1.08
N GLN A 53 -12.50 -37.05 0.12
CA GLN A 53 -13.29 -38.23 0.55
C GLN A 53 -14.80 -38.15 0.21
N GLN A 54 -15.31 -37.03 -0.31
CA GLN A 54 -16.74 -36.84 -0.60
C GLN A 54 -17.15 -37.20 -2.05
N GLY A 55 -16.37 -37.99 -2.78
CA GLY A 55 -16.68 -38.36 -4.18
C GLY A 55 -16.43 -37.24 -5.20
N LEU A 56 -15.88 -36.11 -4.75
CA LEU A 56 -15.38 -35.02 -5.57
C LEU A 56 -13.91 -35.30 -5.89
N SER A 57 -13.65 -35.85 -7.07
CA SER A 57 -12.31 -35.96 -7.65
C SER A 57 -11.83 -34.58 -8.12
N ILE A 58 -11.65 -33.66 -7.18
CA ILE A 58 -11.03 -32.36 -7.43
C ILE A 58 -9.54 -32.64 -7.63
N THR A 59 -9.12 -32.73 -8.88
CA THR A 59 -7.71 -32.69 -9.26
C THR A 59 -7.19 -31.29 -8.97
N LEU A 60 -6.63 -31.10 -7.77
CA LEU A 60 -5.98 -29.86 -7.41
C LEU A 60 -4.73 -29.68 -8.28
N PRO A 61 -4.60 -28.55 -8.99
CA PRO A 61 -3.36 -28.22 -9.69
C PRO A 61 -2.19 -28.21 -8.70
N GLU A 62 -1.01 -28.62 -9.15
CA GLU A 62 0.19 -28.52 -8.31
C GLU A 62 0.46 -27.07 -7.94
N PRO A 63 0.79 -26.78 -6.67
CA PRO A 63 1.06 -25.43 -6.24
C PRO A 63 2.33 -24.90 -6.92
N THR A 64 2.27 -23.72 -7.52
CA THR A 64 3.38 -23.16 -8.30
C THR A 64 3.97 -21.90 -7.67
N ALA A 65 5.23 -21.61 -7.98
CA ALA A 65 5.88 -20.35 -7.61
C ALA A 65 5.10 -19.11 -8.12
N LEU A 66 4.45 -19.20 -9.28
CA LEU A 66 3.59 -18.13 -9.80
C LEU A 66 2.39 -17.88 -8.89
N GLN A 67 1.71 -18.93 -8.41
CA GLN A 67 0.58 -18.79 -7.50
C GLN A 67 0.98 -18.10 -6.18
N SER A 68 2.16 -18.42 -5.63
CA SER A 68 2.71 -17.72 -4.47
C SER A 68 2.84 -16.21 -4.70
N TYR A 69 3.32 -15.80 -5.89
CA TYR A 69 3.44 -14.38 -6.24
C TYR A 69 2.10 -13.69 -6.47
N LEU A 70 1.11 -14.40 -7.03
CA LEU A 70 -0.25 -13.88 -7.18
C LEU A 70 -0.92 -13.69 -5.84
N GLU A 71 -0.79 -14.66 -4.95
CA GLU A 71 -1.27 -14.58 -3.57
C GLU A 71 -0.59 -13.43 -2.82
N TYR A 72 0.70 -13.21 -3.03
CA TYR A 72 1.43 -12.08 -2.45
C TYR A 72 0.87 -10.73 -2.92
N LEU A 73 0.69 -10.54 -4.23
CA LEU A 73 0.10 -9.32 -4.77
C LEU A 73 -1.37 -9.14 -4.32
N GLY A 74 -2.12 -10.23 -4.17
CA GLY A 74 -3.46 -10.22 -3.59
C GLY A 74 -3.46 -9.68 -2.16
N ASN A 75 -2.63 -10.24 -1.29
CA ASN A 75 -2.47 -9.80 0.10
C ASN A 75 -1.96 -8.35 0.20
N LEU A 76 -1.10 -7.92 -0.72
CA LEU A 76 -0.68 -6.53 -0.81
C LEU A 76 -1.87 -5.61 -1.15
N ASN A 77 -2.69 -5.97 -2.13
CA ASN A 77 -3.86 -5.18 -2.54
C ASN A 77 -4.94 -5.15 -1.46
N GLU A 78 -5.26 -6.27 -0.84
CA GLU A 78 -6.39 -6.34 0.09
C GLU A 78 -5.96 -5.94 1.50
N LEU A 79 -5.10 -6.73 2.11
CA LEU A 79 -4.74 -6.57 3.52
C LEU A 79 -3.85 -5.34 3.73
N THR A 80 -2.79 -5.20 2.93
CA THR A 80 -1.78 -4.18 3.17
C THR A 80 -2.29 -2.77 2.82
N LEU A 81 -3.02 -2.59 1.73
CA LEU A 81 -3.62 -1.28 1.41
C LEU A 81 -4.71 -0.89 2.41
N PHE A 82 -5.51 -1.84 2.90
CA PHE A 82 -6.49 -1.55 3.93
C PHE A 82 -5.83 -1.12 5.24
N ALA A 83 -4.76 -1.82 5.64
CA ALA A 83 -3.93 -1.44 6.79
C ALA A 83 -3.29 -0.05 6.61
N LEU A 84 -2.80 0.28 5.41
CA LEU A 84 -2.29 1.61 5.07
C LEU A 84 -3.36 2.70 5.30
N VAL A 85 -4.57 2.48 4.77
CA VAL A 85 -5.69 3.43 4.88
C VAL A 85 -6.06 3.69 6.34
N ILE A 86 -6.17 2.64 7.15
CA ILE A 86 -6.53 2.78 8.57
C ILE A 86 -5.40 3.46 9.35
N ALA A 87 -4.15 3.02 9.17
CA ALA A 87 -3.01 3.52 9.93
C ALA A 87 -2.71 5.00 9.64
N TYR A 88 -2.90 5.43 8.40
CA TYR A 88 -2.48 6.75 7.91
C TYR A 88 -3.60 7.72 7.55
N GLY A 89 -4.87 7.32 7.59
CA GLY A 89 -6.00 8.21 7.31
C GLY A 89 -6.05 9.44 8.24
N GLY A 90 -5.62 9.30 9.49
CA GLY A 90 -5.56 10.39 10.48
C GLY A 90 -4.18 11.05 10.64
N ILE A 91 -3.29 10.96 9.65
CA ILE A 91 -1.87 11.33 9.81
C ILE A 91 -1.61 12.83 10.14
N VAL A 92 -2.42 13.75 9.61
CA VAL A 92 -2.33 15.20 9.88
C VAL A 92 -3.35 15.62 10.94
N SER A 93 -4.62 15.24 10.75
CA SER A 93 -5.73 15.57 11.64
C SER A 93 -5.48 15.10 13.08
N GLY A 94 -4.79 13.98 13.27
CA GLY A 94 -4.43 13.46 14.60
C GLY A 94 -3.50 14.41 15.35
N GLU A 95 -2.49 14.96 14.68
CA GLU A 95 -1.55 15.90 15.28
C GLU A 95 -2.14 17.30 15.48
N VAL A 96 -3.00 17.74 14.56
CA VAL A 96 -3.74 18.99 14.72
C VAL A 96 -4.66 18.90 15.95
N ARG A 97 -5.43 17.81 16.07
CA ARG A 97 -6.32 17.60 17.22
C ARG A 97 -5.55 17.42 18.53
N GLY A 98 -4.39 16.77 18.49
CA GLY A 98 -3.53 16.57 19.66
C GLY A 98 -2.65 17.77 20.03
N GLY A 99 -2.71 18.88 19.29
CA GLY A 99 -1.90 20.08 19.51
C GLY A 99 -0.42 19.94 19.17
N THR A 100 0.06 18.75 18.77
CA THR A 100 1.46 18.51 18.42
C THR A 100 1.87 19.17 17.10
N ALA A 101 0.91 19.42 16.21
CA ALA A 101 1.13 20.19 14.98
C ALA A 101 1.56 21.63 15.29
N ALA A 102 0.91 22.29 16.25
CA ALA A 102 1.25 23.65 16.67
C ALA A 102 2.66 23.72 17.27
N LEU A 103 3.04 22.75 18.13
CA LEU A 103 4.38 22.65 18.71
C LEU A 103 5.47 22.43 17.65
N THR A 104 5.15 21.68 16.60
CA THR A 104 6.09 21.42 15.50
C THR A 104 6.27 22.65 14.61
N LEU A 105 5.19 23.39 14.34
CA LEU A 105 5.20 24.58 13.49
C LEU A 105 5.62 25.86 14.21
N ALA A 106 5.76 25.84 15.54
CA ALA A 106 6.42 26.90 16.31
C ALA A 106 7.92 27.00 16.01
N LYS A 107 8.52 25.93 15.46
CA LYS A 107 9.90 25.93 14.94
C LYS A 107 9.92 26.49 13.52
N PRO A 108 11.07 26.99 13.01
CA PRO A 108 11.17 27.54 11.64
C PRO A 108 11.04 26.44 10.57
N LEU A 109 9.83 25.92 10.41
CA LEU A 109 9.45 24.88 9.45
C LEU A 109 8.30 25.41 8.60
N ALA A 110 8.48 25.39 7.29
CA ALA A 110 7.41 25.77 6.37
C ALA A 110 6.22 24.80 6.50
N ARG A 111 4.99 25.32 6.48
CA ARG A 111 3.76 24.51 6.49
C ARG A 111 3.72 23.48 5.35
N ALA A 112 4.27 23.83 4.18
CA ALA A 112 4.42 22.90 3.07
C ALA A 112 5.41 21.76 3.39
N ALA A 113 6.52 22.06 4.06
CA ALA A 113 7.52 21.08 4.47
C ALA A 113 6.97 20.11 5.52
N PHE A 114 6.03 20.54 6.36
CA PHE A 114 5.31 19.68 7.30
C PHE A 114 4.46 18.63 6.55
N VAL A 115 3.60 19.05 5.62
CA VAL A 115 2.73 18.14 4.86
C VAL A 115 3.55 17.19 3.98
N ILE A 116 4.50 17.72 3.20
CA ILE A 116 5.34 16.92 2.31
C ILE A 116 6.23 15.98 3.12
N GLY A 117 6.80 16.45 4.24
CA GLY A 117 7.65 15.63 5.10
C GLY A 117 6.88 14.46 5.71
N LYS A 118 5.60 14.65 6.08
CA LYS A 118 4.74 13.55 6.53
C LYS A 118 4.55 12.50 5.46
N TRP A 119 4.13 12.92 4.26
CA TRP A 119 3.96 11.99 3.14
C TRP A 119 5.28 11.27 2.83
N LEU A 120 6.40 12.00 2.72
CA LEU A 120 7.70 11.45 2.35
C LEU A 120 8.25 10.47 3.40
N SER A 121 8.06 10.75 4.68
CA SER A 121 8.48 9.83 5.76
C SER A 121 7.77 8.47 5.66
N GLN A 122 6.46 8.48 5.40
CA GLN A 122 5.68 7.24 5.28
C GLN A 122 5.88 6.57 3.92
N ALA A 123 6.09 7.35 2.86
CA ALA A 123 6.47 6.84 1.55
C ALA A 123 7.77 6.01 1.62
N LEU A 124 8.76 6.49 2.39
CA LEU A 124 10.01 5.75 2.61
C LEU A 124 9.77 4.41 3.33
N VAL A 125 8.87 4.38 4.32
CA VAL A 125 8.50 3.15 5.03
C VAL A 125 7.81 2.17 4.10
N VAL A 126 6.86 2.64 3.27
CA VAL A 126 6.17 1.82 2.26
C VAL A 126 7.17 1.22 1.27
N VAL A 127 8.05 2.04 0.69
CA VAL A 127 9.00 1.61 -0.34
C VAL A 127 10.02 0.62 0.23
N ALA A 128 10.65 0.96 1.36
CA ALA A 128 11.65 0.09 1.98
C ALA A 128 11.03 -1.21 2.51
N GLY A 129 9.84 -1.12 3.12
CA GLY A 129 9.10 -2.27 3.61
C GLY A 129 8.67 -3.20 2.47
N ALA A 130 8.12 -2.65 1.38
CA ALA A 130 7.74 -3.42 0.21
C ALA A 130 8.94 -4.09 -0.45
N ALA A 131 10.09 -3.40 -0.56
CA ALA A 131 11.31 -3.99 -1.10
C ALA A 131 11.80 -5.17 -0.25
N LEU A 132 11.84 -5.02 1.08
CA LEU A 132 12.23 -6.09 1.99
C LEU A 132 11.24 -7.27 1.95
N ALA A 133 9.94 -6.97 2.00
CA ALA A 133 8.88 -7.97 1.91
C ALA A 133 8.94 -8.75 0.60
N THR A 134 9.16 -8.06 -0.52
CA THR A 134 9.31 -8.69 -1.84
C THR A 134 10.52 -9.60 -1.90
N LEU A 135 11.65 -9.17 -1.31
CA LEU A 135 12.84 -10.01 -1.22
C LEU A 135 12.57 -11.28 -0.40
N ILE A 136 11.91 -11.15 0.75
CA ILE A 136 11.54 -12.29 1.60
C ILE A 136 10.61 -13.24 0.84
N CYS A 137 9.56 -12.72 0.20
CA CYS A 137 8.64 -13.53 -0.61
C CYS A 137 9.37 -14.26 -1.74
N ALA A 138 10.27 -13.57 -2.46
CA ALA A 138 11.04 -14.17 -3.55
C ALA A 138 11.97 -15.28 -3.06
N VAL A 139 12.66 -15.07 -1.94
CA VAL A 139 13.54 -16.06 -1.32
C VAL A 139 12.73 -17.27 -0.84
N LEU A 140 11.67 -17.06 -0.05
CA LEU A 140 10.83 -18.14 0.46
C LEU A 140 10.19 -18.95 -0.68
N THR A 141 9.72 -18.29 -1.73
CA THR A 141 9.15 -18.98 -2.89
C THR A 141 10.20 -19.85 -3.58
N ARG A 142 11.45 -19.38 -3.74
CA ARG A 142 12.53 -20.20 -4.31
C ARG A 142 12.97 -21.36 -3.41
N LEU A 143 12.75 -21.27 -2.10
CA LEU A 143 13.07 -22.36 -1.17
C LEU A 143 11.98 -23.43 -1.16
N LEU A 144 10.73 -23.05 -1.41
CA LEU A 144 9.56 -23.94 -1.34
C LEU A 144 9.15 -24.53 -2.70
N PHE A 145 9.47 -23.84 -3.80
CA PHE A 145 9.06 -24.20 -5.15
C PHE A 145 10.24 -24.13 -6.13
N ASP A 146 10.12 -24.86 -7.24
CA ASP A 146 11.03 -24.75 -8.39
C ASP A 146 11.02 -23.34 -9.01
N ALA A 147 11.98 -23.09 -9.91
CA ALA A 147 12.23 -21.77 -10.49
C ALA A 147 10.97 -21.09 -11.07
N GLY A 148 10.48 -20.06 -10.36
CA GLY A 148 9.37 -19.21 -10.80
C GLY A 148 9.79 -17.92 -11.51
N PRO A 149 8.83 -17.14 -12.06
CA PRO A 149 9.09 -15.90 -12.81
C PRO A 149 9.46 -14.71 -11.90
N ALA A 150 10.45 -14.88 -11.02
CA ALA A 150 10.86 -13.88 -10.04
C ALA A 150 11.26 -12.53 -10.65
N ALA A 151 11.73 -12.52 -11.90
CA ALA A 151 12.07 -11.30 -12.63
C ALA A 151 10.84 -10.39 -12.88
N ARG A 152 9.62 -10.96 -12.92
CA ARG A 152 8.38 -10.22 -13.12
C ARG A 152 7.79 -9.67 -11.82
N LEU A 153 8.28 -10.12 -10.67
CA LEU A 153 7.77 -9.71 -9.37
C LEU A 153 8.11 -8.24 -9.06
N ALA A 154 9.37 -7.84 -9.26
CA ALA A 154 9.83 -6.48 -9.01
C ALA A 154 9.03 -5.41 -9.78
N PRO A 155 8.81 -5.53 -11.12
CA PRO A 155 8.00 -4.55 -11.84
C PRO A 155 6.54 -4.52 -11.35
N ALA A 156 5.92 -5.66 -11.06
CA ALA A 156 4.54 -5.67 -10.54
C ALA A 156 4.43 -5.01 -9.16
N VAL A 157 5.35 -5.28 -8.24
CA VAL A 157 5.39 -4.61 -6.93
C VAL A 157 5.65 -3.11 -7.09
N SER A 158 6.44 -2.68 -8.08
CA SER A 158 6.64 -1.25 -8.32
C SER A 158 5.35 -0.52 -8.71
N LEU A 159 4.46 -1.17 -9.47
CA LEU A 159 3.13 -0.64 -9.79
C LEU A 159 2.26 -0.56 -8.51
N TRP A 160 2.32 -1.58 -7.67
CA TRP A 160 1.63 -1.56 -6.36
C TRP A 160 2.17 -0.44 -5.46
N VAL A 161 3.48 -0.23 -5.39
CA VAL A 161 4.09 0.85 -4.60
C VAL A 161 3.62 2.21 -5.13
N ALA A 162 3.60 2.44 -6.45
CA ALA A 162 3.07 3.67 -7.01
C ALA A 162 1.60 3.91 -6.59
N TYR A 163 0.78 2.86 -6.63
CA TYR A 163 -0.61 2.91 -6.18
C TYR A 163 -0.72 3.25 -4.68
N ALA A 164 0.06 2.58 -3.83
CA ALA A 164 0.10 2.82 -2.39
C ALA A 164 0.54 4.25 -2.04
N LEU A 165 1.52 4.80 -2.76
CA LEU A 165 2.00 6.18 -2.58
C LEU A 165 0.95 7.22 -2.98
N MET A 166 0.19 6.96 -4.05
CA MET A 166 -0.95 7.78 -4.42
C MET A 166 -2.05 7.72 -3.35
N LEU A 167 -2.42 6.53 -2.87
CA LEU A 167 -3.40 6.39 -1.79
C LEU A 167 -2.94 7.14 -0.54
N LEU A 168 -1.66 7.04 -0.17
CA LEU A 168 -1.09 7.81 0.92
C LEU A 168 -1.23 9.34 0.71
N ALA A 169 -1.07 9.84 -0.52
CA ALA A 169 -1.30 11.25 -0.84
C ALA A 169 -2.79 11.65 -0.67
N VAL A 170 -3.72 10.78 -1.08
CA VAL A 170 -5.16 10.97 -0.86
C VAL A 170 -5.46 11.04 0.64
N LEU A 171 -4.91 10.12 1.44
CA LEU A 171 -5.10 10.12 2.89
C LEU A 171 -4.55 11.39 3.55
N VAL A 172 -3.40 11.88 3.10
CA VAL A 172 -2.84 13.15 3.59
C VAL A 172 -3.78 14.32 3.28
N LEU A 173 -4.33 14.39 2.06
CA LEU A 173 -5.32 15.40 1.69
C LEU A 173 -6.57 15.32 2.58
N LEU A 174 -7.17 14.13 2.71
CA LEU A 174 -8.35 13.93 3.54
C LEU A 174 -8.10 14.29 5.00
N SER A 175 -6.90 14.00 5.51
CA SER A 175 -6.48 14.36 6.88
C SER A 175 -6.24 15.87 7.05
N VAL A 176 -5.91 16.59 5.98
CA VAL A 176 -5.83 18.06 5.98
C VAL A 176 -7.23 18.71 5.92
N GLU A 177 -8.18 18.11 5.21
CA GLU A 177 -9.54 18.67 5.07
C GLU A 177 -10.42 18.34 6.28
N LEU A 178 -10.34 17.10 6.77
CA LEU A 178 -11.20 16.61 7.86
C LEU A 178 -10.52 16.82 9.21
N ARG A 179 -11.23 17.48 10.14
CA ARG A 179 -10.71 17.78 11.49
C ARG A 179 -10.64 16.54 12.37
N ALA A 180 -11.62 15.64 12.24
CA ALA A 180 -11.70 14.43 13.04
C ALA A 180 -10.85 13.30 12.39
N PRO A 181 -9.86 12.72 13.11
CA PRO A 181 -9.02 11.65 12.56
C PRO A 181 -9.80 10.42 12.10
N ALA A 182 -10.85 10.05 12.84
CA ALA A 182 -11.72 8.94 12.46
C ALA A 182 -12.48 9.22 11.15
N ALA A 183 -12.94 10.46 10.95
CA ALA A 183 -13.61 10.84 9.71
C ALA A 183 -12.64 10.81 8.52
N ALA A 184 -11.39 11.24 8.71
CA ALA A 184 -10.36 11.19 7.68
C ALA A 184 -10.02 9.73 7.27
N SER A 185 -9.87 8.82 8.23
CA SER A 185 -9.71 7.40 7.95
C SER A 185 -10.95 6.80 7.27
N GLY A 186 -12.16 7.12 7.73
CA GLY A 186 -13.41 6.64 7.11
C GLY A 186 -13.57 7.11 5.66
N ALA A 187 -13.26 8.37 5.37
CA ALA A 187 -13.24 8.90 4.01
C ALA A 187 -12.17 8.22 3.15
N GLY A 188 -11.01 7.88 3.75
CA GLY A 188 -9.96 7.10 3.08
C GLY A 188 -10.43 5.71 2.67
N VAL A 189 -11.15 5.01 3.54
CA VAL A 189 -11.77 3.71 3.23
C VAL A 189 -12.79 3.86 2.10
N GLY A 190 -13.65 4.89 2.16
CA GLY A 190 -14.60 5.19 1.10
C GLY A 190 -13.94 5.48 -0.25
N ALA A 191 -12.84 6.24 -0.25
CA ALA A 191 -12.06 6.52 -1.46
C ALA A 191 -11.44 5.24 -2.04
N TYR A 192 -10.90 4.37 -1.19
CA TYR A 192 -10.35 3.08 -1.62
C TYR A 192 -11.45 2.16 -2.19
N ALA A 193 -12.59 2.05 -1.52
CA ALA A 193 -13.73 1.28 -2.00
C ALA A 193 -14.27 1.82 -3.33
N ALA A 194 -14.32 3.14 -3.53
CA ALA A 194 -14.70 3.73 -4.80
C ALA A 194 -13.75 3.33 -5.93
N LEU A 195 -12.43 3.27 -5.68
CA LEU A 195 -11.46 2.79 -6.67
C LEU A 195 -11.67 1.31 -6.99
N LEU A 196 -12.03 0.47 -6.02
CA LEU A 196 -12.35 -0.95 -6.28
C LEU A 196 -13.58 -1.11 -7.18
N VAL A 197 -14.61 -0.27 -6.99
CA VAL A 197 -15.80 -0.25 -7.85
C VAL A 197 -15.45 0.26 -9.25
N LEU A 198 -14.66 1.33 -9.35
CA LEU A 198 -14.19 1.85 -10.64
C LEU A 198 -13.32 0.85 -11.40
N ALA A 199 -12.61 -0.04 -10.70
CA ALA A 199 -11.80 -1.08 -11.35
C ALA A 199 -12.65 -2.10 -12.11
N GLN A 200 -13.95 -2.23 -11.80
CA GLN A 200 -14.84 -3.20 -12.43
C GLN A 200 -15.28 -2.81 -13.85
N PHE A 201 -15.13 -1.53 -14.24
CA PHE A 201 -15.49 -1.08 -15.59
C PHE A 201 -14.23 -0.95 -16.46
N ASP A 202 -14.31 -1.45 -17.70
CA ASP A 202 -13.16 -1.53 -18.62
C ASP A 202 -12.57 -0.16 -18.98
N VAL A 203 -13.42 0.86 -19.22
CA VAL A 203 -12.94 2.20 -19.58
C VAL A 203 -12.17 2.83 -18.42
N THR A 204 -12.73 2.78 -17.20
CA THR A 204 -12.12 3.41 -16.02
C THR A 204 -10.90 2.65 -15.57
N SER A 205 -10.85 1.31 -15.69
CA SER A 205 -9.66 0.55 -15.36
C SER A 205 -8.47 0.93 -16.24
N ARG A 206 -8.69 1.30 -17.51
CA ARG A 206 -7.61 1.69 -18.44
C ARG A 206 -7.08 3.12 -18.25
N VAL A 207 -7.91 4.04 -17.76
CA VAL A 207 -7.55 5.48 -17.72
C VAL A 207 -7.40 6.05 -16.32
N THR A 208 -7.82 5.32 -15.29
CA THR A 208 -7.78 5.77 -13.89
C THR A 208 -6.81 4.93 -13.07
N PRO A 209 -6.42 5.38 -11.86
CA PRO A 209 -5.59 4.58 -10.96
C PRO A 209 -6.17 3.21 -10.61
N ALA A 210 -7.49 3.03 -10.76
CA ALA A 210 -8.21 1.83 -10.36
C ALA A 210 -7.72 0.55 -11.06
N GLY A 211 -7.19 0.63 -12.29
CA GLY A 211 -6.67 -0.55 -13.00
C GLY A 211 -5.24 -0.93 -12.65
N LEU A 212 -4.51 -0.12 -11.88
CA LEU A 212 -3.10 -0.37 -11.58
C LEU A 212 -2.86 -1.70 -10.80
N PRO A 213 -3.70 -2.07 -9.82
CA PRO A 213 -3.64 -3.40 -9.18
C PRO A 213 -3.76 -4.57 -10.15
N ALA A 214 -4.75 -4.53 -11.04
CA ALA A 214 -4.98 -5.58 -12.03
C ALA A 214 -3.82 -5.67 -13.04
N ALA A 215 -3.26 -4.53 -13.43
CA ALA A 215 -2.10 -4.49 -14.30
C ALA A 215 -0.86 -5.13 -13.63
N GLY A 216 -0.68 -4.94 -12.32
CA GLY A 216 0.38 -5.62 -11.55
C GLY A 216 0.25 -7.15 -11.57
N LEU A 217 -0.96 -7.68 -11.40
CA LEU A 217 -1.23 -9.11 -11.50
C LEU A 217 -0.90 -9.65 -12.90
N ALA A 218 -1.37 -8.97 -13.96
CA ALA A 218 -1.10 -9.35 -15.33
C ALA A 218 0.42 -9.36 -15.65
N VAL A 219 1.18 -8.38 -15.14
CA VAL A 219 2.65 -8.34 -15.29
C VAL A 219 3.32 -9.57 -14.69
N VAL A 220 2.92 -10.02 -13.49
CA VAL A 220 3.49 -11.23 -12.87
C VAL A 220 3.12 -12.49 -13.65
N GLN A 221 1.89 -12.58 -14.16
CA GLN A 221 1.45 -13.67 -15.01
C GLN A 221 2.19 -13.72 -16.36
N GLY A 222 2.71 -12.58 -16.82
CA GLY A 222 3.32 -12.44 -18.15
C GLY A 222 2.29 -12.17 -19.25
N GLU A 223 1.08 -11.77 -18.86
CA GLU A 223 0.01 -11.38 -19.76
C GLU A 223 0.22 -9.95 -20.26
N PRO A 224 -0.33 -9.58 -21.43
CA PRO A 224 -0.28 -8.22 -21.93
C PRO A 224 -1.00 -7.26 -20.98
N ALA A 225 -0.23 -6.48 -20.23
CA ALA A 225 -0.74 -5.57 -19.21
C ALA A 225 -0.77 -4.11 -19.71
N GLN A 226 -1.94 -3.46 -19.61
CA GLN A 226 -2.09 -2.03 -19.88
C GLN A 226 -1.84 -1.20 -18.63
N TRP A 227 -0.57 -0.99 -18.27
CA TRP A 227 -0.19 -0.29 -17.03
C TRP A 227 0.14 1.20 -17.23
N VAL A 228 0.46 1.64 -18.45
CA VAL A 228 0.94 3.02 -18.71
C VAL A 228 -0.12 4.07 -18.38
N GLY A 229 -1.33 3.93 -18.92
CA GLY A 229 -2.45 4.86 -18.66
C GLY A 229 -2.79 4.97 -17.17
N PRO A 230 -3.04 3.84 -16.48
CA PRO A 230 -3.32 3.84 -15.05
C PRO A 230 -2.16 4.41 -14.22
N LEU A 231 -0.90 4.11 -14.57
CA LEU A 231 0.27 4.62 -13.87
C LEU A 231 0.39 6.15 -13.98
N ILE A 232 0.20 6.71 -15.19
CA ILE A 232 0.19 8.17 -15.38
C ILE A 232 -0.91 8.80 -14.54
N ALA A 233 -2.12 8.23 -14.56
CA ALA A 233 -3.23 8.72 -13.75
C ALA A 233 -2.89 8.65 -12.25
N THR A 234 -2.27 7.57 -11.77
CA THR A 234 -1.83 7.41 -10.38
C THR A 234 -0.85 8.51 -9.97
N VAL A 235 0.16 8.80 -10.80
CA VAL A 235 1.14 9.86 -10.52
C VAL A 235 0.47 11.24 -10.51
N VAL A 236 -0.39 11.52 -11.49
CA VAL A 236 -1.10 12.81 -11.61
C VAL A 236 -2.03 13.03 -10.43
N VAL A 237 -2.85 12.04 -10.07
CA VAL A 237 -3.77 12.12 -8.93
C VAL A 237 -2.99 12.29 -7.62
N GLY A 238 -1.93 11.52 -7.42
CA GLY A 238 -1.08 11.63 -6.23
C GLY A 238 -0.46 13.03 -6.09
N ALA A 239 0.10 13.56 -7.18
CA ALA A 239 0.68 14.90 -7.21
C ALA A 239 -0.38 15.99 -6.96
N ALA A 240 -1.55 15.88 -7.61
CA ALA A 240 -2.66 16.82 -7.42
C ALA A 240 -3.13 16.83 -5.97
N CYS A 241 -3.32 15.65 -5.35
CA CYS A 241 -3.70 15.55 -3.94
C CYS A 241 -2.68 16.22 -3.01
N LEU A 242 -1.37 16.03 -3.23
CA LEU A 242 -0.33 16.68 -2.43
C LEU A 242 -0.33 18.19 -2.61
N VAL A 243 -0.47 18.69 -3.84
CA VAL A 243 -0.53 20.13 -4.12
C VAL A 243 -1.73 20.75 -3.40
N VAL A 244 -2.92 20.16 -3.54
CA VAL A 244 -4.13 20.64 -2.88
C VAL A 244 -3.97 20.58 -1.35
N ALA A 245 -3.42 19.50 -0.81
CA ALA A 245 -3.17 19.35 0.62
C ALA A 245 -2.27 20.47 1.16
N VAL A 246 -1.18 20.80 0.45
CA VAL A 246 -0.28 21.90 0.82
C VAL A 246 -1.01 23.25 0.76
N LEU A 247 -1.75 23.53 -0.31
CA LEU A 247 -2.48 24.79 -0.48
C LEU A 247 -3.54 25.00 0.62
N ARG A 248 -4.26 23.94 0.97
CA ARG A 248 -5.29 23.95 2.00
C ARG A 248 -4.69 24.08 3.40
N PHE A 249 -3.64 23.31 3.71
CA PHE A 249 -2.98 23.38 5.02
C PHE A 249 -2.32 24.74 5.26
N ARG A 250 -1.82 25.42 4.21
CA ARG A 250 -1.28 26.79 4.34
C ARG A 250 -2.29 27.77 4.92
N ARG A 251 -3.57 27.65 4.53
CA ARG A 251 -4.66 28.54 4.97
C ARG A 251 -5.32 28.10 6.28
N ARG A 252 -4.96 26.93 6.81
CA ARG A 252 -5.57 26.36 8.01
C ARG A 252 -5.04 27.06 9.26
N GLU A 253 -5.94 27.52 10.12
CA GLU A 253 -5.62 28.00 11.46
C GLU A 253 -5.38 26.78 12.37
N ILE A 254 -4.31 26.82 13.17
CA ILE A 254 -3.78 25.72 13.97
C ILE A 254 -3.59 26.20 15.39
#